data_AF-A0A2D6EGZ3-F1
#
_entry.id   AF-A0A2D6EGZ3-F1
#
_cell.length_a   1.000
_cell.length_b   1.000
_cell.length_c   1.000
_cell.angle_alpha   90.00
_cell.angle_beta   90.00
_cell.angle_gamma   90.00
#
_symmetry.space_group_name_H-M   'P 1'
#
loop_
_entity.id
_entity.type
_entity.pdbx_description
1 polymer ?
#
loop_
_entity_poly.entity_id
_entity_poly.type
_entity_poly.pdbx_seq_one_letter_code
_entity_poly.pdbx_strand_id
1 'polypeptide(L)' 'MQTYRLKLTDDGIGIAKFIDFDGVDASSALSVLSNESGGRRAELWDGARLVCTIERDSEGSGFWVVNPVVRARAKAA' A
#
# COMPACT_ATOMS: atom_id res chain seq x y z
N MET A 1 -18.33 -2.88 2.89
CA MET A 1 -17.18 -3.63 2.37
C MET A 1 -16.90 -3.14 0.96
N GLN A 2 -15.62 -2.97 0.63
CA GLN A 2 -15.14 -2.46 -0.64
C GLN A 2 -13.95 -3.31 -1.08
N THR A 3 -13.84 -3.56 -2.38
CA THR A 3 -12.70 -4.26 -2.95
C THR A 3 -11.56 -3.28 -3.19
N TYR A 4 -10.38 -3.62 -2.70
CA TYR A 4 -9.13 -2.90 -2.90
C TYR A 4 -8.13 -3.80 -3.61
N ARG A 5 -7.09 -3.18 -4.19
CA ARG A 5 -5.97 -3.88 -4.81
C ARG A 5 -4.66 -3.39 -4.20
N LEU A 6 -3.86 -4.34 -3.71
CA LEU A 6 -2.45 -4.11 -3.42
C LEU A 6 -1.63 -4.48 -4.65
N LYS A 7 -0.69 -3.62 -5.02
CA LYS A 7 0.35 -3.91 -6.00
C LYS A 7 1.69 -3.86 -5.28
N LEU A 8 2.31 -5.03 -5.12
CA LEU A 8 3.67 -5.13 -4.62
C LEU A 8 4.63 -5.01 -5.81
N THR A 9 5.58 -4.09 -5.70
CA THR A 9 6.55 -3.82 -6.76
C THR A 9 7.67 -4.86 -6.77
N ASP A 10 8.40 -4.93 -7.88
CA ASP A 10 9.68 -5.63 -7.90
C ASP A 10 10.71 -4.74 -7.20
N ASP A 11 10.97 -5.04 -5.95
CA ASP A 11 11.93 -4.35 -5.08
C ASP A 11 13.17 -5.21 -4.81
N GLY A 12 13.31 -6.36 -5.49
CA GLY A 12 14.38 -7.32 -5.26
C GLY A 12 14.27 -8.10 -3.94
N ILE A 13 13.22 -7.87 -3.14
CA ILE A 13 12.97 -8.55 -1.85
C ILE A 13 11.96 -9.69 -2.03
N GLY A 14 10.94 -9.47 -2.87
CA GLY A 14 9.93 -10.47 -3.18
C GLY A 14 9.37 -10.32 -4.58
N ILE A 15 8.56 -11.30 -4.99
CA ILE A 15 7.95 -11.31 -6.32
C ILE A 15 6.95 -10.15 -6.43
N ALA A 16 7.02 -9.42 -7.55
CA ALA A 16 6.00 -8.44 -7.91
C ALA A 16 4.65 -9.14 -8.11
N LYS A 17 3.62 -8.69 -7.41
CA LYS A 17 2.29 -9.32 -7.47
C LYS A 17 1.18 -8.34 -7.18
N PHE A 18 -0.01 -8.72 -7.61
CA PHE A 18 -1.25 -8.05 -7.28
C PHE A 18 -2.06 -8.91 -6.31
N ILE A 19 -2.68 -8.28 -5.33
CA ILE A 19 -3.57 -8.94 -4.36
C ILE A 19 -4.87 -8.13 -4.31
N ASP A 20 -5.96 -8.73 -4.77
CA ASP A 20 -7.31 -8.18 -4.60
C ASP A 20 -7.90 -8.70 -3.29
N PHE A 21 -8.51 -7.81 -2.51
CA PHE A 21 -9.12 -8.17 -1.23
C PHE A 21 -10.31 -7.26 -0.91
N ASP A 22 -11.27 -7.81 -0.16
CA ASP A 22 -12.37 -7.03 0.40
C ASP A 22 -12.01 -6.54 1.80
N GLY A 23 -12.19 -5.24 2.03
CA GLY A 23 -11.94 -4.58 3.31
C GLY A 23 -13.16 -3.82 3.82
N VAL A 24 -13.20 -3.59 5.13
CA VAL A 24 -14.13 -2.59 5.70
C VAL A 24 -13.73 -1.19 5.24
N ASP A 25 -12.42 -0.94 5.23
CA ASP A 25 -11.77 0.28 4.75
C ASP A 25 -10.32 -0.02 4.29
N ALA A 26 -9.60 1.02 3.87
CA ALA A 26 -8.23 0.95 3.38
C ALA A 26 -7.22 0.40 4.42
N SER A 27 -7.50 0.49 5.72
CA SER A 27 -6.59 0.01 6.77
C SER A 27 -6.46 -1.52 6.77
N SER A 28 -7.46 -2.22 6.21
CA SER A 28 -7.45 -3.68 6.05
C SER A 28 -6.25 -4.18 5.22
N ALA A 29 -5.63 -3.30 4.41
CA ALA A 29 -4.41 -3.59 3.67
C ALA A 29 -3.23 -4.05 4.56
N LEU A 30 -3.10 -3.50 5.77
CA LEU A 30 -1.97 -3.83 6.66
C LEU A 30 -2.04 -5.29 7.13
N SER A 31 -3.24 -5.81 7.37
CA SER A 31 -3.44 -7.23 7.70
C SER A 31 -3.07 -8.13 6.54
N VAL A 32 -3.43 -7.75 5.30
CA VAL A 32 -3.08 -8.51 4.08
C VAL A 32 -1.57 -8.56 3.87
N LEU A 33 -0.87 -7.45 4.17
CA LEU A 33 0.59 -7.35 4.03
C LEU A 33 1.38 -7.93 5.20
N SER A 34 0.74 -8.38 6.28
CA SER A 34 1.40 -8.79 7.55
C SER A 34 2.53 -9.82 7.40
N ASN A 35 2.47 -10.68 6.38
CA ASN A 35 3.46 -11.73 6.11
C ASN A 35 4.56 -11.33 5.12
N GLU A 36 4.50 -10.13 4.53
CA GLU A 36 5.51 -9.65 3.58
C GLU A 36 6.80 -9.21 4.29
N SER A 37 7.97 -9.47 3.71
CA SER A 37 9.27 -9.15 4.33
C SER A 37 9.45 -7.65 4.62
N GLY A 38 10.34 -7.33 5.57
CA GLY A 38 10.79 -5.95 5.79
C GLY A 38 11.37 -5.33 4.52
N GLY A 39 11.19 -4.03 4.34
CA GLY A 39 11.58 -3.29 3.12
C GLY A 39 10.60 -3.43 1.95
N ARG A 40 9.56 -4.27 2.04
CA ARG A 40 8.59 -4.44 0.95
C ARG A 40 7.77 -3.17 0.75
N ARG A 41 7.60 -2.80 -0.53
CA ARG A 41 6.76 -1.65 -0.94
C ARG A 41 5.50 -2.10 -1.66
N ALA A 42 4.38 -1.48 -1.31
CA ALA A 42 3.10 -1.71 -1.94
C ALA A 42 2.40 -0.40 -2.29
N GLU A 43 1.68 -0.40 -3.40
CA GLU A 43 0.68 0.62 -3.74
C GLU A 43 -0.71 0.09 -3.35
N LEU A 44 -1.54 0.91 -2.70
CA LEU A 44 -2.94 0.58 -2.40
C LEU A 44 -3.87 1.32 -3.35
N TRP A 45 -4.71 0.57 -4.04
CA TRP A 45 -5.63 1.05 -5.07
C TRP A 45 -7.09 0.77 -4.70
N ASP A 46 -7.95 1.71 -5.07
CA ASP A 46 -9.40 1.62 -5.05
C ASP A 46 -9.91 1.84 -6.48
N GLY A 47 -10.19 0.74 -7.18
CA GLY A 47 -10.39 0.76 -8.63
C GLY A 47 -9.19 1.38 -9.36
N ALA A 48 -9.42 2.49 -10.06
CA ALA A 48 -8.37 3.24 -10.76
C ALA A 48 -7.72 4.35 -9.90
N ARG A 49 -8.15 4.53 -8.66
CA ARG A 49 -7.65 5.57 -7.75
C ARG A 49 -6.54 5.01 -6.86
N LEU A 50 -5.33 5.55 -6.98
CA LEU A 50 -4.28 5.33 -5.99
C LEU A 50 -4.68 6.01 -4.66
N VAL A 51 -4.73 5.23 -3.59
CA VAL A 51 -5.10 5.70 -2.24
C VAL A 51 -3.85 6.17 -1.50
N CYS A 52 -2.84 5.32 -1.42
CA CYS A 52 -1.56 5.57 -0.77
C CYS A 52 -0.50 4.57 -1.24
N THR A 53 0.74 4.79 -0.82
CA THR A 53 1.79 3.77 -0.85
C THR A 53 2.14 3.36 0.57
N ILE A 54 2.48 2.10 0.77
CA ILE A 54 2.77 1.47 2.06
C ILE A 54 4.16 0.85 1.96
N GLU A 55 4.99 1.05 2.97
CA GLU A 55 6.34 0.48 3.06
C GLU A 55 6.54 -0.19 4.41
N ARG A 56 7.04 -1.44 4.41
CA ARG A 56 7.43 -2.11 5.65
C ARG A 56 8.82 -1.64 6.02
N ASP A 57 9.02 -1.21 7.25
CA ASP A 57 10.37 -0.87 7.72
C ASP A 57 11.32 -2.08 7.56
N SER A 58 12.53 -1.80 7.07
CA SER A 58 13.57 -2.79 6.81
C SER A 58 14.34 -3.19 8.06
N GLU A 59 14.32 -2.38 9.12
CA GLU A 59 15.12 -2.61 10.34
C GLU A 59 14.49 -3.64 11.30
N GLY A 60 13.42 -4.32 10.89
CA GLY A 60 12.79 -5.37 11.69
C GLY A 60 11.96 -4.85 12.87
N SER A 61 11.72 -3.53 12.94
CA SER A 61 10.85 -2.92 13.96
C SER A 61 9.37 -3.35 13.86
N GLY A 62 8.97 -3.85 12.68
CA GLY A 62 7.60 -4.28 12.40
C GLY A 62 6.64 -3.14 12.08
N PHE A 63 7.12 -1.89 11.97
CA PHE A 63 6.27 -0.75 11.62
C PHE A 63 5.98 -0.69 10.11
N TRP A 64 4.81 -0.14 9.80
CA TRP A 64 4.38 0.20 8.45
C TRP A 64 4.35 1.72 8.28
N VAL A 65 5.01 2.20 7.23
CA VAL A 65 4.98 3.61 6.83
C VAL A 65 3.90 3.78 5.76
N VAL A 66 2.90 4.62 6.04
CA VAL A 66 1.83 4.94 5.10
C VAL A 66 2.09 6.34 4.52
N ASN A 67 2.37 6.40 3.22
CA ASN A 67 2.59 7.65 2.50
C ASN A 67 1.33 8.03 1.73
N PRO A 68 0.56 9.03 2.18
CA PRO A 68 -0.67 9.45 1.52
C PRO A 68 -0.36 10.12 0.17
N VAL A 69 -1.25 9.96 -0.81
CA VAL A 69 -1.16 10.71 -2.07
C VAL A 69 -1.50 12.17 -1.79
N VAL A 70 -0.49 13.04 -1.76
CA VAL A 70 -0.71 14.48 -1.62
C VAL A 70 -1.21 15.01 -2.96
N ARG A 71 -2.49 15.37 -3.05
CA ARG A 71 -2.99 16.13 -4.20
C ARG A 71 -2.48 17.55 -4.08
N ALA A 72 -1.69 18.01 -5.05
CA ALA A 72 -1.34 19.42 -5.15
C ALA A 72 -2.64 20.24 -5.20
N ARG A 73 -2.82 21.19 -4.26
CA ARG A 73 -3.92 22.15 -4.37
C ARG A 73 -3.68 22.96 -5.64
N ALA A 74 -4.68 23.02 -6.52
CA ALA A 74 -4.67 23.98 -7.60
C ALA A 74 -4.55 25.39 -6.98
N LYS A 75 -3.58 26.18 -7.45
CA LYS A 75 -3.43 27.58 -7.06
C LYS A 75 -4.67 28.30 -7.60
N ALA A 76 -5.46 28.92 -6.72
CA ALA A 76 -6.55 29.79 -7.16
C ALA A 76 -5.94 30.93 -8.01
N ALA A 77 -6.50 31.14 -9.20
CA ALA A 77 -6.11 32.20 -10.12
C ALA A 77 -6.50 33.58 -9.58
#